data_AF-A0A835G0Q3-F1
#
_entry.id   AF-A0A835G0Q3-F1
#
_cell.length_a   1.000
_cell.length_b   1.000
_cell.length_c   1.000
_cell.angle_alpha   90.00
_cell.angle_beta   90.00
_cell.angle_gamma   90.00
#
_symmetry.space_group_name_H-M   'P 1'
#
loop_
_entity.id
_entity.type
_entity.pdbx_description
1 polymer ?
#
loop_
_entity_poly.entity_id
_entity_poly.type
_entity_poly.pdbx_seq_one_letter_code
_entity_poly.pdbx_strand_id
1 'polypeptide(L)'
;MLLRLLPCSSWRQQRVWIQATGAGAATSSTAQAQRQQHMDDEGNHMSRNVSNFEPSIWGDFFLTYSSPLASSTQQQRKMIEQAERLKERVSKNISASSNCNLYQRMQLIDVLERLCLDHLFKEEINVILTDINNADVSGCDLQTVALWFFLFRKHGYRVSPDVFANFIDEQGSFAANSPMDLLNLYNAASLRANGEMILDEAVSFTKRHLESILTSIEGQFAHEVKCALEIPTPRRVRIYEAKHNISGHGEGYEVIMDLAKLNSDLMQLQHQQELRIITRWWKDIELQSRLSFARDRIVECYFWVVGVYYEPSYARSRIILTKVLAIVSILDDTYDVYGTSQECELFTKCVERSVYPLTTKTIYSTMNNIGMYDLKI
;
A
#
# COMPACT_ATOMS: atom_id res chain seq x y z
N MET A 1 -10.91 9.08 3.38
CA MET A 1 -11.89 9.12 2.28
C MET A 1 -11.21 8.70 0.96
N LEU A 2 -10.85 7.42 0.81
CA LEU A 2 -10.36 6.80 -0.44
C LEU A 2 -10.19 5.25 -0.29
N LEU A 3 -11.06 4.59 0.49
CA LEU A 3 -11.00 3.13 0.75
C LEU A 3 -12.34 2.41 0.53
N ARG A 4 -13.19 2.92 -0.35
CA ARG A 4 -14.41 2.22 -0.75
C ARG A 4 -14.67 2.39 -2.23
N LEU A 5 -14.01 1.58 -3.06
CA LEU A 5 -14.54 1.16 -4.36
C LEU A 5 -13.88 -0.18 -4.71
N LEU A 6 -14.64 -1.26 -4.56
CA LEU A 6 -14.73 -2.41 -5.47
C LEU A 6 -15.79 -3.37 -4.89
N PRO A 7 -17.05 -3.35 -5.38
CA PRO A 7 -17.87 -4.54 -5.36
C PRO A 7 -17.43 -5.43 -6.52
N CYS A 8 -16.73 -6.52 -6.21
CA CYS A 8 -16.41 -7.56 -7.18
C CYS A 8 -17.68 -8.37 -7.46
N SER A 9 -18.46 -8.00 -8.48
CA SER A 9 -19.49 -8.89 -9.02
C SER A 9 -18.84 -9.88 -9.97
N SER A 10 -18.52 -11.07 -9.45
CA SER A 10 -17.95 -12.14 -10.26
C SER A 10 -18.94 -12.61 -11.34
N TRP A 11 -18.58 -12.41 -12.61
CA TRP A 11 -19.29 -12.92 -13.79
C TRP A 11 -19.48 -14.45 -13.84
N ARG A 12 -18.87 -15.22 -12.92
CA ARG A 12 -18.96 -16.68 -12.89
C ARG A 12 -20.29 -17.26 -12.39
N GLN A 13 -21.14 -16.48 -11.71
CA GLN A 13 -22.41 -17.01 -11.16
C GLN A 13 -23.59 -16.99 -12.15
N GLN A 14 -23.55 -16.19 -13.23
CA GLN A 14 -24.67 -16.13 -14.19
C GLN A 14 -24.72 -17.28 -15.19
N ARG A 15 -23.61 -18.01 -15.44
CA ARG A 15 -23.63 -19.17 -16.37
C ARG A 15 -24.42 -20.36 -15.85
N VAL A 16 -24.62 -20.49 -14.54
CA VAL A 16 -25.30 -21.66 -13.94
C VAL A 16 -26.82 -21.60 -14.10
N TRP A 17 -27.40 -20.42 -14.35
CA TRP A 17 -28.86 -20.26 -14.45
C TRP A 17 -29.43 -20.36 -15.86
N ILE A 18 -28.63 -20.15 -16.91
CA ILE A 18 -29.13 -20.11 -18.29
C ILE A 18 -29.16 -21.50 -18.95
N GLN A 19 -28.46 -22.51 -18.41
CA GLN A 19 -28.45 -23.86 -18.97
C GLN A 19 -29.63 -24.75 -18.52
N ALA A 20 -30.51 -24.28 -17.64
CA ALA A 20 -31.59 -25.09 -17.07
C ALA A 20 -32.94 -24.98 -17.80
N THR A 21 -33.12 -24.05 -18.75
CA THR A 21 -34.43 -23.86 -19.42
C THR A 21 -34.25 -23.53 -20.89
N GLY A 22 -34.39 -24.53 -21.77
CA GLY A 22 -34.40 -24.27 -23.22
C GLY A 22 -34.22 -25.49 -24.11
N ALA A 23 -35.02 -26.55 -23.92
CA ALA A 23 -35.18 -27.61 -24.91
C ALA A 23 -36.58 -27.51 -25.51
N GLY A 24 -36.68 -27.07 -26.77
CA GLY A 24 -37.96 -27.09 -27.50
C GLY A 24 -37.98 -26.33 -28.84
N ALA A 25 -37.98 -27.09 -29.94
CA ALA A 25 -38.59 -26.81 -31.25
C ALA A 25 -38.14 -25.63 -32.15
N ALA A 26 -37.25 -25.98 -33.09
CA ALA A 26 -37.36 -25.88 -34.56
C ALA A 26 -37.95 -24.64 -35.29
N THR A 27 -37.07 -24.04 -36.11
CA THR A 27 -37.21 -23.65 -37.54
C THR A 27 -38.30 -22.67 -37.97
N SER A 28 -37.89 -21.40 -38.20
CA SER A 28 -37.92 -20.68 -39.49
C SER A 28 -37.98 -19.16 -39.26
N SER A 29 -36.85 -18.49 -38.98
CA SER A 29 -36.79 -17.01 -39.03
C SER A 29 -35.38 -16.44 -39.23
N THR A 30 -34.40 -17.26 -39.61
CA THR A 30 -32.97 -16.90 -39.55
C THR A 30 -32.61 -15.64 -40.33
N ALA A 31 -33.30 -15.34 -41.44
CA ALA A 31 -33.05 -14.13 -42.23
C ALA A 31 -33.68 -12.84 -41.65
N GLN A 32 -34.79 -12.96 -40.92
CA GLN A 32 -35.39 -11.82 -40.20
C GLN A 32 -34.69 -11.58 -38.86
N ALA A 33 -34.28 -12.65 -38.16
CA ALA A 33 -33.48 -12.57 -36.95
C ALA A 33 -32.09 -11.95 -37.20
N GLN A 34 -31.45 -12.27 -38.33
CA GLN A 34 -30.17 -11.65 -38.72
C GLN A 34 -30.34 -10.17 -39.13
N ARG A 35 -31.44 -9.78 -39.76
CA ARG A 35 -31.71 -8.35 -40.05
C ARG A 35 -32.08 -7.55 -38.80
N GLN A 36 -32.80 -8.15 -37.85
CA GLN A 36 -33.08 -7.52 -36.56
C GLN A 36 -31.80 -7.38 -35.73
N GLN A 37 -30.98 -8.42 -35.65
CA GLN A 37 -29.67 -8.38 -34.96
C GLN A 37 -28.69 -7.37 -35.59
N HIS A 38 -28.66 -7.25 -36.93
CA HIS A 38 -27.78 -6.31 -37.62
C HIS A 38 -28.25 -4.85 -37.46
N MET A 39 -29.56 -4.60 -37.33
CA MET A 39 -30.13 -3.28 -37.02
C MET A 39 -29.98 -2.93 -35.53
N ASP A 40 -30.05 -3.92 -34.64
CA ASP A 40 -29.80 -3.76 -33.20
C ASP A 40 -28.31 -3.51 -32.92
N ASP A 41 -27.38 -4.16 -33.65
CA ASP A 41 -25.92 -3.93 -33.53
C ASP A 41 -25.49 -2.56 -34.10
N GLU A 42 -26.05 -2.12 -35.24
CA GLU A 42 -25.77 -0.79 -35.79
C GLU A 42 -26.34 0.33 -34.89
N GLY A 43 -27.49 0.09 -34.24
CA GLY A 43 -28.08 1.02 -33.26
C GLY A 43 -27.30 1.10 -31.93
N ASN A 44 -26.67 0.00 -31.52
CA ASN A 44 -25.91 -0.08 -30.25
C ASN A 44 -24.49 0.50 -30.36
N HIS A 45 -23.92 0.57 -31.57
CA HIS A 45 -22.64 1.26 -31.82
C HIS A 45 -22.73 2.78 -31.61
N MET A 46 -23.92 3.37 -31.72
CA MET A 46 -24.16 4.81 -31.48
C MET A 46 -24.45 5.15 -30.02
N SER A 47 -24.75 4.19 -29.16
CA SER A 47 -24.90 4.38 -27.71
C SER A 47 -23.75 3.78 -26.93
N ARG A 48 -22.51 3.88 -27.44
CA ARG A 48 -21.31 3.58 -26.63
C ARG A 48 -21.40 4.42 -25.36
N ASN A 49 -21.51 3.75 -24.22
CA ASN A 49 -21.68 4.39 -22.92
C ASN A 49 -20.67 5.53 -22.78
N VAL A 50 -21.17 6.76 -22.75
CA VAL A 50 -20.36 7.93 -22.41
C VAL A 50 -19.94 7.70 -20.97
N SER A 51 -18.66 7.37 -20.75
CA SER A 51 -18.18 7.10 -19.39
C SER A 51 -18.29 8.38 -18.57
N ASN A 52 -18.85 8.28 -17.37
CA ASN A 52 -19.00 9.40 -16.44
C ASN A 52 -17.80 9.53 -15.50
N PHE A 53 -16.60 9.16 -15.95
CA PHE A 53 -15.41 9.30 -15.11
C PHE A 53 -14.97 10.76 -15.01
N GLU A 54 -14.82 11.22 -13.77
CA GLU A 54 -14.29 12.56 -13.52
C GLU A 54 -12.86 12.70 -14.08
N PRO A 55 -12.50 13.85 -14.66
CA PRO A 55 -11.14 14.10 -15.12
C PRO A 55 -10.12 14.08 -13.98
N SER A 56 -8.84 13.92 -14.32
CA SER A 56 -7.77 13.99 -13.34
C SER A 56 -7.71 15.37 -12.70
N ILE A 57 -7.68 15.42 -11.37
CA ILE A 57 -7.54 16.68 -10.61
C ILE A 57 -6.13 17.29 -10.74
N TRP A 58 -5.17 16.54 -11.25
CA TRP A 58 -3.75 16.93 -11.30
C TRP A 58 -3.37 17.62 -12.60
N GLY A 59 -4.12 17.38 -13.69
CA GLY A 59 -3.79 17.89 -15.03
C GLY A 59 -2.30 17.74 -15.35
N ASP A 60 -1.65 18.86 -15.67
CA ASP A 60 -0.23 18.90 -16.06
C ASP A 60 0.71 19.31 -14.91
N PHE A 61 0.22 19.32 -13.68
CA PHE A 61 0.95 19.82 -12.50
C PHE A 61 2.37 19.25 -12.41
N PHE A 62 2.53 17.92 -12.50
CA PHE A 62 3.83 17.27 -12.35
C PHE A 62 4.78 17.43 -13.55
N LEU A 63 4.32 17.99 -14.68
CA LEU A 63 5.19 18.30 -15.82
C LEU A 63 5.96 19.60 -15.62
N THR A 64 5.30 20.58 -14.99
CA THR A 64 5.78 21.95 -14.79
C THR A 64 6.28 22.21 -13.37
N TYR A 65 5.80 21.43 -12.40
CA TYR A 65 6.18 21.60 -11.01
C TYR A 65 7.70 21.45 -10.82
N SER A 66 8.28 22.45 -10.16
CA SER A 66 9.67 22.48 -9.76
C SER A 66 9.72 22.73 -8.26
N SER A 67 10.23 21.78 -7.51
CA SER A 67 10.31 21.90 -6.05
C SER A 67 11.29 23.01 -5.65
N PRO A 68 10.94 23.90 -4.71
CA PRO A 68 11.88 24.87 -4.15
C PRO A 68 13.13 24.21 -3.53
N LEU A 69 12.97 22.99 -2.99
CA LEU A 69 14.07 22.17 -2.45
C LEU A 69 15.02 21.67 -3.55
N ALA A 70 14.55 21.60 -4.80
CA ALA A 70 15.34 21.28 -5.99
C ALA A 70 15.86 22.52 -6.73
N SER A 71 15.78 23.71 -6.13
CA SER A 71 16.16 24.99 -6.77
C SER A 71 17.61 25.04 -7.25
N SER A 72 18.53 24.29 -6.62
CA SER A 72 19.90 24.15 -7.12
C SER A 72 20.50 22.78 -6.79
N THR A 73 21.37 22.29 -7.68
CA THR A 73 22.14 21.07 -7.45
C THR A 73 23.06 21.19 -6.22
N GLN A 74 23.54 22.40 -5.90
CA GLN A 74 24.33 22.64 -4.71
C GLN A 74 23.52 22.44 -3.43
N GLN A 75 22.26 22.90 -3.40
CA GLN A 75 21.38 22.70 -2.26
C GLN A 75 21.07 21.22 -2.04
N GLN A 76 20.77 20.48 -3.11
CA GLN A 76 20.53 19.04 -3.02
C GLN A 76 21.75 18.28 -2.49
N ARG A 77 22.96 18.61 -2.96
CA ARG A 77 24.20 18.02 -2.43
C ARG A 77 24.37 18.28 -0.93
N LYS A 78 24.13 19.51 -0.48
CA LYS A 78 24.19 19.85 0.96
C LYS A 78 23.17 19.05 1.78
N MET A 79 21.96 18.86 1.26
CA MET A 79 20.94 18.04 1.91
C MET A 79 21.39 16.58 2.03
N ILE A 80 21.94 16.00 0.97
CA ILE A 80 22.47 14.63 0.99
C ILE A 80 23.63 14.50 1.99
N GLU A 81 24.61 15.41 1.95
CA GLU A 81 25.73 15.41 2.90
C GLU A 81 25.25 15.54 4.36
N GLN A 82 24.24 16.38 4.60
CA GLN A 82 23.65 16.51 5.93
C GLN A 82 22.90 15.24 6.35
N ALA A 83 22.18 14.58 5.43
CA ALA A 83 21.50 13.32 5.70
C ALA A 83 22.50 12.21 6.07
N GLU A 84 23.63 12.11 5.37
CA GLU A 84 24.68 11.14 5.70
C GLU A 84 25.29 11.40 7.09
N ARG A 85 25.58 12.67 7.43
CA ARG A 85 26.06 13.01 8.79
C ARG A 85 25.05 12.66 9.88
N LEU A 86 23.77 12.91 9.63
CA LEU A 86 22.71 12.55 10.58
C LEU A 86 22.56 11.03 10.68
N LYS A 87 22.62 10.31 9.56
CA LYS A 87 22.59 8.85 9.51
C LYS A 87 23.72 8.23 10.34
N GLU A 88 24.95 8.73 10.23
CA GLU A 88 26.07 8.27 11.06
C GLU A 88 25.82 8.51 12.57
N ARG A 89 25.25 9.66 12.93
CA ARG A 89 24.90 9.97 14.32
C ARG A 89 23.81 9.03 14.85
N VAL A 90 22.79 8.77 14.05
CA VAL A 90 21.73 7.82 14.41
C VAL A 90 22.29 6.41 14.54
N SER A 91 23.17 5.94 13.64
CA SER A 91 23.83 4.64 13.74
C SER A 91 24.66 4.49 15.05
N LYS A 92 25.34 5.57 15.48
CA LYS A 92 26.01 5.62 16.79
C LYS A 92 25.02 5.53 17.96
N ASN A 93 23.89 6.22 17.88
CA ASN A 93 22.83 6.14 18.89
C ASN A 93 22.23 4.73 18.97
N ILE A 94 22.01 4.09 17.82
CA ILE A 94 21.54 2.69 17.76
C ILE A 94 22.55 1.77 18.42
N SER A 95 23.84 1.90 18.11
CA SER A 95 24.91 1.12 18.77
C SER A 95 24.95 1.33 20.29
N ALA A 96 24.77 2.57 20.75
CA ALA A 96 24.76 2.91 22.18
C ALA A 96 23.53 2.36 22.92
N SER A 97 22.42 2.11 22.22
CA SER A 97 21.18 1.55 22.78
C SER A 97 21.31 0.10 23.25
N SER A 98 22.42 -0.58 22.95
CA SER A 98 22.73 -1.92 23.47
C SER A 98 22.71 -2.00 24.99
N ASN A 99 22.96 -0.89 25.69
CA ASN A 99 22.90 -0.80 27.15
C ASN A 99 21.50 -0.42 27.70
N CYS A 100 20.54 -0.15 26.82
CA CYS A 100 19.16 0.19 27.20
C CYS A 100 18.37 -1.07 27.55
N ASN A 101 17.24 -0.88 28.25
CA ASN A 101 16.34 -2.00 28.54
C ASN A 101 15.66 -2.52 27.27
N LEU A 102 15.07 -3.72 27.37
CA LEU A 102 14.46 -4.43 26.26
C LEU A 102 13.40 -3.59 25.53
N TYR A 103 12.52 -2.94 26.30
CA TYR A 103 11.46 -2.10 25.78
C TYR A 103 12.01 -0.92 24.96
N GLN A 104 13.02 -0.21 25.47
CA GLN A 104 13.64 0.93 24.79
C GLN A 104 14.29 0.53 23.46
N ARG A 105 14.94 -0.65 23.41
CA ARG A 105 15.52 -1.18 22.17
C ARG A 105 14.46 -1.50 21.13
N MET A 106 13.34 -2.09 21.54
CA MET A 106 12.20 -2.35 20.64
C MET A 106 11.51 -1.06 20.20
N GLN A 107 11.35 -0.10 21.11
CA GLN A 107 10.79 1.21 20.80
C GLN A 107 11.62 1.94 19.76
N LEU A 108 12.96 1.87 19.85
CA LEU A 108 13.84 2.45 18.83
C LEU A 108 13.59 1.85 17.44
N ILE A 109 13.41 0.53 17.33
CA ILE A 109 13.06 -0.12 16.06
C ILE A 109 11.71 0.41 15.56
N ASP A 110 10.68 0.40 16.41
CA ASP A 110 9.34 0.87 16.02
C ASP A 110 9.38 2.33 15.53
N VAL A 111 10.11 3.21 16.21
CA VAL A 111 10.30 4.61 15.81
C VAL A 111 10.97 4.71 14.44
N LEU A 112 12.06 4.00 14.20
CA LEU A 112 12.75 3.99 12.90
C LEU A 112 11.83 3.51 11.77
N GLU A 113 11.05 2.45 12.01
CA GLU A 113 10.13 1.91 11.03
C GLU A 113 8.91 2.81 10.77
N ARG A 114 8.35 3.43 11.81
CA ARG A 114 7.23 4.37 11.71
C ARG A 114 7.60 5.68 11.00
N LEU A 115 8.88 6.04 11.03
CA LEU A 115 9.44 7.19 10.32
C LEU A 115 9.99 6.84 8.93
N CYS A 116 9.83 5.58 8.49
CA CYS A 116 10.35 5.10 7.20
C CYS A 116 11.87 5.26 7.06
N LEU A 117 12.62 5.13 8.16
CA LEU A 117 14.09 5.17 8.20
C LEU A 117 14.73 3.77 8.25
N ASP A 118 13.93 2.73 8.46
CA ASP A 118 14.33 1.32 8.52
C ASP A 118 15.23 0.89 7.37
N HIS A 119 14.94 1.36 6.15
CA HIS A 119 15.75 1.04 4.98
C HIS A 119 17.20 1.56 5.03
N LEU A 120 17.50 2.55 5.88
CA LEU A 120 18.84 3.09 6.09
C LEU A 120 19.65 2.32 7.13
N PHE A 121 18.98 1.54 8.00
CA PHE A 121 19.55 0.87 9.17
C PHE A 121 19.20 -0.62 9.23
N LYS A 122 19.04 -1.27 8.07
CA LYS A 122 18.60 -2.67 7.98
C LYS A 122 19.48 -3.61 8.79
N GLU A 123 20.80 -3.44 8.69
CA GLU A 123 21.76 -4.28 9.40
C GLU A 123 21.69 -4.07 10.92
N GLU A 124 21.68 -2.82 11.37
CA GLU A 124 21.59 -2.51 12.79
C GLU A 124 20.26 -3.00 13.41
N ILE A 125 19.15 -2.85 12.70
CA ILE A 125 17.85 -3.38 13.13
C ILE A 125 17.88 -4.91 13.23
N ASN A 126 18.45 -5.60 12.23
CA ASN A 126 18.56 -7.05 12.24
C ASN A 126 19.39 -7.57 13.41
N VAL A 127 20.49 -6.88 13.75
CA VAL A 127 21.32 -7.22 14.92
C VAL A 127 20.51 -7.09 16.20
N ILE A 128 19.79 -5.98 16.39
CA ILE A 128 18.96 -5.79 17.59
C ILE A 128 17.86 -6.85 17.68
N LEU A 129 17.14 -7.13 16.60
CA LEU A 129 16.11 -8.17 16.59
C LEU A 129 16.67 -9.54 16.94
N THR A 130 17.87 -9.88 16.44
CA THR A 130 18.53 -11.15 16.73
C THR A 130 18.90 -11.26 18.22
N ASP A 131 19.42 -10.19 18.81
CA ASP A 131 19.72 -10.15 20.25
C ASP A 131 18.45 -10.33 21.09
N ILE A 132 17.38 -9.59 20.74
CA ILE A 132 16.10 -9.61 21.46
C ILE A 132 15.42 -10.98 21.34
N ASN A 133 15.58 -11.68 20.22
CA ASN A 133 15.01 -13.02 20.02
C ASN A 133 15.49 -14.02 21.06
N ASN A 134 16.70 -13.81 21.59
CA ASN A 134 17.30 -14.68 22.61
C ASN A 134 17.00 -14.23 24.04
N ALA A 135 16.30 -13.09 24.22
CA ALA A 135 15.94 -12.58 25.53
C ALA A 135 14.69 -13.28 26.07
N ASP A 136 14.63 -13.48 27.38
CA ASP A 136 13.43 -13.97 28.06
C ASP A 136 12.45 -12.82 28.30
N VAL A 137 11.23 -12.97 27.78
CA VAL A 137 10.13 -11.98 27.88
C VAL A 137 9.08 -12.38 28.92
N SER A 138 9.20 -13.54 29.59
CA SER A 138 8.14 -14.05 30.47
C SER A 138 7.90 -13.18 31.71
N GLY A 139 8.91 -12.44 32.15
CA GLY A 139 8.83 -11.52 33.29
C GLY A 139 8.49 -10.06 32.93
N CYS A 140 8.24 -9.76 31.66
CA CYS A 140 7.98 -8.40 31.21
C CYS A 140 6.50 -8.01 31.37
N ASP A 141 6.24 -6.70 31.42
CA ASP A 141 4.88 -6.16 31.40
C ASP A 141 4.17 -6.36 30.05
N LEU A 142 2.84 -6.18 30.05
CA LEU A 142 1.99 -6.38 28.86
C LEU A 142 2.41 -5.48 27.70
N GLN A 143 2.79 -4.23 27.98
CA GLN A 143 3.24 -3.28 26.97
C GLN A 143 4.50 -3.79 26.24
N THR A 144 5.46 -4.31 26.99
CA THR A 144 6.71 -4.85 26.47
C THR A 144 6.46 -6.14 25.67
N VAL A 145 5.66 -7.07 26.20
CA VAL A 145 5.32 -8.32 25.50
C VAL A 145 4.52 -8.05 24.23
N ALA A 146 3.58 -7.11 24.26
CA ALA A 146 2.79 -6.75 23.08
C ALA A 146 3.66 -6.14 21.96
N LEU A 147 4.57 -5.23 22.32
CA LEU A 147 5.50 -4.64 21.35
C LEU A 147 6.46 -5.69 20.77
N TRP A 148 6.99 -6.57 21.62
CA TRP A 148 7.81 -7.70 21.19
C TRP A 148 7.05 -8.59 20.19
N PHE A 149 5.85 -9.03 20.56
CA PHE A 149 5.04 -9.89 19.70
C PHE A 149 4.75 -9.21 18.34
N PHE A 150 4.38 -7.92 18.38
CA PHE A 150 4.11 -7.12 17.20
C PHE A 150 5.31 -7.05 16.25
N LEU A 151 6.48 -6.63 16.75
CA LEU A 151 7.69 -6.50 15.94
C LEU A 151 8.12 -7.86 15.39
N PHE A 152 8.12 -8.90 16.20
CA PHE A 152 8.59 -10.22 15.79
C PHE A 152 7.72 -10.82 14.69
N ARG A 153 6.38 -10.78 14.85
CA ARG A 153 5.46 -11.21 13.79
C ARG A 153 5.62 -10.38 12.52
N LYS A 154 5.79 -9.06 12.65
CA LYS A 154 6.00 -8.14 11.51
C LYS A 154 7.29 -8.46 10.74
N HIS A 155 8.37 -8.83 11.44
CA HIS A 155 9.64 -9.26 10.83
C HIS A 155 9.66 -10.75 10.42
N GLY A 156 8.54 -11.47 10.52
CA GLY A 156 8.40 -12.85 10.03
C GLY A 156 8.82 -13.94 11.02
N TYR A 157 9.13 -13.59 12.27
CA TYR A 157 9.40 -14.56 13.33
C TYR A 157 8.10 -15.25 13.77
N ARG A 158 8.20 -16.55 14.05
CA ARG A 158 7.09 -17.36 14.58
C ARG A 158 7.12 -17.32 16.11
N VAL A 159 6.38 -16.39 16.70
CA VAL A 159 6.23 -16.26 18.15
C VAL A 159 4.86 -16.77 18.60
N SER A 160 4.78 -17.56 19.67
CA SER A 160 3.50 -18.11 20.14
C SER A 160 2.62 -17.02 20.77
N PRO A 161 1.31 -16.97 20.46
CA PRO A 161 0.39 -16.07 21.14
C PRO A 161 0.13 -16.46 22.61
N ASP A 162 0.54 -17.66 23.03
CA ASP A 162 0.39 -18.14 24.42
C ASP A 162 1.13 -17.26 25.44
N VAL A 163 2.09 -16.45 25.00
CA VAL A 163 2.74 -15.44 25.85
C VAL A 163 1.71 -14.48 26.48
N PHE A 164 0.55 -14.28 25.84
CA PHE A 164 -0.52 -13.45 26.35
C PHE A 164 -1.37 -14.13 27.43
N ALA A 165 -1.26 -15.45 27.60
CA ALA A 165 -2.02 -16.17 28.63
C ALA A 165 -1.63 -15.73 30.05
N ASN A 166 -0.39 -15.27 30.23
CA ASN A 166 0.10 -14.72 31.49
C ASN A 166 -0.58 -13.40 31.91
N PHE A 167 -1.31 -12.76 30.98
CA PHE A 167 -2.03 -11.51 31.22
C PHE A 167 -3.54 -11.71 31.31
N ILE A 168 -4.01 -12.95 31.39
CA ILE A 168 -5.41 -13.28 31.60
C ILE A 168 -5.64 -13.50 33.10
N ASP A 169 -6.56 -12.74 33.68
CA ASP A 169 -6.95 -12.89 35.08
C ASP A 169 -7.82 -14.13 35.32
N GLU A 170 -8.13 -14.42 36.59
CA GLU A 170 -8.99 -15.55 36.97
C GLU A 170 -10.42 -15.46 36.40
N GLN A 171 -10.84 -14.26 35.99
CA GLN A 171 -12.14 -14.01 35.36
C GLN A 171 -12.10 -14.16 33.84
N GLY A 172 -10.94 -14.48 33.25
CA GLY A 172 -10.75 -14.63 31.81
C GLY A 172 -10.59 -13.32 31.05
N SER A 173 -10.29 -12.22 31.73
CA SER A 173 -10.09 -10.89 31.13
C SER A 173 -8.62 -10.50 31.09
N PHE A 174 -8.24 -9.68 30.10
CA PHE A 174 -6.87 -9.20 30.01
C PHE A 174 -6.59 -8.12 31.06
N ALA A 175 -5.55 -8.33 31.86
CA ALA A 175 -5.04 -7.38 32.84
C ALA A 175 -4.25 -6.26 32.15
N ALA A 176 -4.96 -5.27 31.61
CA ALA A 176 -4.38 -4.04 31.06
C ALA A 176 -4.46 -2.91 32.09
N ASN A 177 -3.30 -2.36 32.48
CA ASN A 177 -3.20 -1.34 33.53
C ASN A 177 -3.27 0.09 32.97
N SER A 178 -3.07 0.24 31.66
CA SER A 178 -3.07 1.54 31.00
C SER A 178 -3.79 1.52 29.64
N PRO A 179 -4.29 2.68 29.16
CA PRO A 179 -4.70 2.84 27.76
C PRO A 179 -3.63 2.43 26.75
N MET A 180 -2.36 2.60 27.09
CA MET A 180 -1.23 2.24 26.23
C MET A 180 -1.10 0.72 26.09
N ASP A 181 -1.33 -0.04 27.17
CA ASP A 181 -1.36 -1.50 27.14
C ASP A 181 -2.45 -2.00 26.19
N LEU A 182 -3.64 -1.38 26.26
CA LEU A 182 -4.76 -1.71 25.39
C LEU A 182 -4.42 -1.48 23.91
N LEU A 183 -3.81 -0.33 23.59
CA LEU A 183 -3.43 0.01 22.22
C LEU A 183 -2.34 -0.93 21.68
N ASN A 184 -1.32 -1.23 22.48
CA ASN A 184 -0.25 -2.12 22.08
C ASN A 184 -0.75 -3.56 21.88
N LEU A 185 -1.56 -4.07 22.81
CA LEU A 185 -2.18 -5.39 22.69
C LEU A 185 -3.12 -5.46 21.47
N TYR A 186 -3.92 -4.42 21.22
CA TYR A 186 -4.79 -4.34 20.03
C TYR A 186 -3.99 -4.44 18.73
N ASN A 187 -2.89 -3.68 18.63
CA ASN A 187 -2.03 -3.69 17.45
C ASN A 187 -1.31 -5.03 17.28
N ALA A 188 -0.81 -5.61 18.37
CA ALA A 188 -0.17 -6.93 18.37
C ALA A 188 -1.14 -8.05 17.95
N ALA A 189 -2.33 -8.10 18.56
CA ALA A 189 -3.35 -9.10 18.28
C ALA A 189 -3.98 -8.95 16.88
N SER A 190 -3.82 -7.78 16.24
CA SER A 190 -4.21 -7.57 14.84
C SER A 190 -3.34 -8.31 13.82
N LEU A 191 -2.20 -8.90 14.24
CA LEU A 191 -1.33 -9.80 13.46
C LEU A 191 -1.67 -11.29 13.60
N ARG A 192 -2.82 -11.61 14.22
CA ARG A 192 -3.27 -12.99 14.41
C ARG A 192 -3.36 -13.80 13.12
N ALA A 193 -3.05 -15.08 13.22
CA ALA A 193 -3.29 -16.11 12.22
C ALA A 193 -4.54 -16.94 12.57
N ASN A 194 -4.98 -17.78 11.63
CA ASN A 194 -6.15 -18.63 11.81
C ASN A 194 -5.94 -19.60 12.99
N GLY A 195 -6.93 -19.66 13.88
CA GLY A 195 -6.92 -20.56 15.04
C GLY A 195 -6.29 -19.99 16.32
N GLU A 196 -5.78 -18.76 16.29
CA GLU A 196 -5.20 -18.09 17.46
C GLU A 196 -6.28 -17.39 18.31
N MET A 197 -7.13 -18.19 18.97
CA MET A 197 -8.32 -17.72 19.72
C MET A 197 -8.02 -16.64 20.75
N ILE A 198 -6.89 -16.76 21.47
CA ILE A 198 -6.45 -15.77 22.47
C ILE A 198 -6.29 -14.37 21.86
N LEU A 199 -5.88 -14.27 20.58
CA LEU A 199 -5.75 -12.99 19.90
C LEU A 199 -7.09 -12.46 19.38
N ASP A 200 -8.03 -13.34 19.00
CA ASP A 200 -9.40 -12.92 18.66
C ASP A 200 -10.10 -12.30 19.89
N GLU A 201 -9.92 -12.91 21.06
CA GLU A 201 -10.40 -12.40 22.33
C GLU A 201 -9.70 -11.08 22.70
N ALA A 202 -8.37 -11.01 22.54
CA ALA A 202 -7.60 -9.79 22.79
C ALA A 202 -8.06 -8.62 21.92
N VAL A 203 -8.28 -8.84 20.60
CA VAL A 203 -8.81 -7.79 19.71
C VAL A 203 -10.19 -7.33 20.17
N SER A 204 -11.08 -8.27 20.52
CA SER A 204 -12.44 -7.96 20.95
C SER A 204 -12.47 -7.20 22.28
N PHE A 205 -11.62 -7.61 23.24
CA PHE A 205 -11.45 -6.97 24.53
C PHE A 205 -10.90 -5.55 24.38
N THR A 206 -9.74 -5.40 23.72
CA THR A 206 -9.05 -4.12 23.60
C THR A 206 -9.85 -3.12 22.80
N LYS A 207 -10.47 -3.53 21.67
CA LYS A 207 -11.31 -2.65 20.86
C LYS A 207 -12.42 -2.01 21.67
N ARG A 208 -13.16 -2.80 22.46
CA ARG A 208 -14.27 -2.31 23.30
C ARG A 208 -13.81 -1.29 24.33
N HIS A 209 -12.68 -1.56 25.00
CA HIS A 209 -12.14 -0.66 26.01
C HIS A 209 -11.57 0.62 25.39
N LEU A 210 -10.85 0.51 24.25
CA LEU A 210 -10.35 1.66 23.50
C LEU A 210 -11.49 2.58 23.02
N GLU A 211 -12.59 2.00 22.51
CA GLU A 211 -13.79 2.76 22.13
C GLU A 211 -14.42 3.47 23.34
N SER A 212 -14.45 2.82 24.50
CA SER A 212 -15.01 3.39 25.74
C SER A 212 -14.17 4.55 26.30
N ILE A 213 -12.84 4.47 26.24
CA ILE A 213 -11.96 5.51 26.80
C ILE A 213 -11.70 6.66 25.81
N LEU A 214 -12.05 6.50 24.53
CA LEU A 214 -11.76 7.48 23.49
C LEU A 214 -12.31 8.88 23.80
N THR A 215 -13.43 8.96 24.52
CA THR A 215 -14.03 10.23 24.96
C THR A 215 -13.30 10.90 26.13
N SER A 216 -12.42 10.18 26.81
CA SER A 216 -11.68 10.65 28.00
C SER A 216 -10.20 10.94 27.75
N ILE A 217 -9.69 10.61 26.57
CA ILE A 217 -8.29 10.87 26.19
C ILE A 217 -8.23 12.00 25.17
N GLU A 218 -7.17 12.80 25.22
CA GLU A 218 -6.96 13.96 24.33
C GLU A 218 -5.59 13.93 23.65
N GLY A 219 -5.39 14.86 22.71
CA GLY A 219 -4.11 15.08 22.04
C GLY A 219 -3.68 13.95 21.10
N GLN A 220 -2.35 13.78 20.98
CA GLN A 220 -1.75 12.85 20.02
C GLN A 220 -2.14 11.39 20.29
N PHE A 221 -2.27 11.01 21.56
CA PHE A 221 -2.66 9.65 21.94
C PHE A 221 -4.10 9.33 21.52
N ALA A 222 -5.03 10.26 21.73
CA ALA A 222 -6.42 10.11 21.26
C ALA A 222 -6.51 9.94 19.73
N HIS A 223 -5.70 10.71 19.00
CA HIS A 223 -5.59 10.58 17.55
C HIS A 223 -5.06 9.20 17.15
N GLU A 224 -4.03 8.69 17.83
CA GLU A 224 -3.46 7.37 17.55
C GLU A 224 -4.45 6.23 17.81
N VAL A 225 -5.18 6.28 18.93
CA VAL A 225 -6.25 5.31 19.25
C VAL A 225 -7.34 5.35 18.18
N LYS A 226 -7.82 6.55 17.81
CA LYS A 226 -8.85 6.72 16.77
C LYS A 226 -8.40 6.09 15.45
N CYS A 227 -7.19 6.40 15.00
CA CYS A 227 -6.65 5.84 13.77
C CYS A 227 -6.53 4.31 13.86
N ALA A 228 -6.22 3.74 15.03
CA ALA A 228 -6.06 2.28 15.20
C ALA A 228 -7.39 1.54 15.14
N LEU A 229 -8.44 2.15 15.69
CA LEU A 229 -9.80 1.64 15.61
C LEU A 229 -10.35 1.68 14.17
N GLU A 230 -9.96 2.68 13.37
CA GLU A 230 -10.30 2.75 11.94
C GLU A 230 -9.54 1.69 11.11
N ILE A 231 -8.21 1.68 11.22
CA ILE A 231 -7.33 0.71 10.55
C ILE A 231 -6.22 0.32 11.54
N PRO A 232 -6.12 -0.96 11.95
CA PRO A 232 -5.04 -1.40 12.82
C PRO A 232 -3.66 -1.08 12.26
N THR A 233 -2.71 -0.69 13.10
CA THR A 233 -1.35 -0.32 12.70
C THR A 233 -0.70 -1.29 11.70
N PRO A 234 -0.73 -2.63 11.88
CA PRO A 234 -0.11 -3.55 10.93
C PRO A 234 -0.76 -3.57 9.53
N ARG A 235 -1.91 -2.93 9.35
CA ARG A 235 -2.63 -2.84 8.06
C ARG A 235 -2.54 -1.45 7.42
N ARG A 236 -1.87 -0.49 8.07
CA ARG A 236 -1.68 0.85 7.51
C ARG A 236 -0.46 0.90 6.59
N VAL A 237 -0.54 1.79 5.60
CA VAL A 237 0.55 2.03 4.66
C VAL A 237 1.54 3.02 5.27
N ARG A 238 2.74 2.53 5.63
CA ARG A 238 3.74 3.25 6.44
C ARG A 238 4.09 4.64 5.92
N ILE A 239 4.36 4.76 4.62
CA ILE A 239 4.81 6.03 4.03
C ILE A 239 3.74 7.14 4.09
N TYR A 240 2.46 6.79 4.16
CA TYR A 240 1.38 7.77 4.32
C TYR A 240 1.27 8.26 5.78
N GLU A 241 1.60 7.39 6.73
CA GLU A 241 1.59 7.71 8.17
C GLU A 241 2.85 8.46 8.61
N ALA A 242 3.99 8.23 7.94
CA ALA A 242 5.30 8.76 8.34
C ALA A 242 5.29 10.27 8.59
N LYS A 243 4.60 11.05 7.75
CA LYS A 243 4.49 12.51 7.91
C LYS A 243 3.80 12.93 9.21
N HIS A 244 2.78 12.19 9.64
CA HIS A 244 2.07 12.44 10.90
C HIS A 244 2.93 12.03 12.11
N ASN A 245 3.74 10.99 11.94
CA ASN A 245 4.66 10.49 12.96
C ASN A 245 5.86 11.42 13.19
N ILE A 246 6.39 12.10 12.15
CA ILE A 246 7.53 13.03 12.25
C ILE A 246 7.28 14.17 13.26
N SER A 247 6.02 14.57 13.48
CA SER A 247 5.66 15.63 14.43
C SER A 247 5.32 15.14 15.84
N GLY A 248 5.25 13.83 16.09
CA GLY A 248 4.62 13.27 17.29
C GLY A 248 5.54 12.66 18.36
N HIS A 249 6.86 12.60 18.14
CA HIS A 249 7.78 11.90 19.05
C HIS A 249 8.41 12.84 20.09
N GLY A 250 8.55 12.35 21.33
CA GLY A 250 9.06 13.09 22.48
C GLY A 250 10.58 13.27 22.54
N GLU A 251 11.04 13.87 23.65
CA GLU A 251 12.45 14.14 23.97
C GLU A 251 13.33 12.88 23.85
N GLY A 252 14.55 13.03 23.33
CA GLY A 252 15.54 11.97 23.16
C GLY A 252 15.64 11.37 21.75
N TYR A 253 14.74 11.71 20.84
CA TYR A 253 14.74 11.27 19.44
C TYR A 253 15.05 12.38 18.43
N GLU A 254 15.55 13.54 18.87
CA GLU A 254 15.70 14.75 18.06
C GLU A 254 16.53 14.50 16.79
N VAL A 255 17.66 13.80 16.93
CA VAL A 255 18.54 13.48 15.80
C VAL A 255 17.85 12.54 14.79
N ILE A 256 17.02 11.62 15.27
CA ILE A 256 16.22 10.73 14.42
C ILE A 256 15.14 11.53 13.70
N MET A 257 14.49 12.48 14.38
CA MET A 257 13.48 13.36 13.76
C MET A 257 14.08 14.26 12.69
N ASP A 258 15.26 14.82 12.93
CA ASP A 258 15.98 15.62 11.94
C ASP A 258 16.33 14.80 10.70
N LEU A 259 16.79 13.56 10.90
CA LEU A 259 17.04 12.62 9.80
C LEU A 259 15.74 12.27 9.07
N ALA A 260 14.65 12.00 9.79
CA ALA A 260 13.36 11.64 9.22
C ALA A 260 12.79 12.75 8.33
N LYS A 261 12.85 14.02 8.78
CA LYS A 261 12.44 15.18 7.99
C LYS A 261 13.25 15.30 6.71
N LEU A 262 14.58 15.30 6.84
CA LEU A 262 15.47 15.47 5.71
C LEU A 262 15.38 14.31 4.71
N ASN A 263 15.28 13.08 5.20
CA ASN A 263 15.10 11.90 4.36
C ASN A 263 13.74 11.90 3.65
N SER A 264 12.66 12.31 4.33
CA SER A 264 11.34 12.49 3.72
C SER A 264 11.40 13.50 2.57
N ASP A 265 12.08 14.63 2.76
CA ASP A 265 12.24 15.66 1.72
C ASP A 265 13.03 15.12 0.51
N LEU A 266 14.14 14.40 0.76
CA LEU A 266 14.94 13.78 -0.29
C LEU A 266 14.15 12.71 -1.08
N MET A 267 13.41 11.84 -0.38
CA MET A 267 12.53 10.86 -1.03
C MET A 267 11.44 11.56 -1.85
N GLN A 268 10.83 12.62 -1.32
CA GLN A 268 9.80 13.38 -2.03
C GLN A 268 10.33 14.01 -3.32
N LEU A 269 11.55 14.56 -3.30
CA LEU A 269 12.20 15.07 -4.51
C LEU A 269 12.36 13.99 -5.57
N GLN A 270 12.77 12.78 -5.16
CA GLN A 270 12.89 11.66 -6.06
C GLN A 270 11.52 11.24 -6.62
N HIS A 271 10.50 11.11 -5.77
CA HIS A 271 9.15 10.74 -6.19
C HIS A 271 8.54 11.75 -7.15
N GLN A 272 8.81 13.04 -6.98
CA GLN A 272 8.37 14.09 -7.91
C GLN A 272 9.05 13.95 -9.28
N GLN A 273 10.33 13.59 -9.32
CA GLN A 273 11.03 13.32 -10.57
C GLN A 273 10.48 12.07 -11.28
N GLU A 274 10.17 11.01 -10.53
CA GLU A 274 9.53 9.80 -11.03
C GLU A 274 8.13 10.13 -11.62
N LEU A 275 7.32 10.90 -10.89
CA LEU A 275 6.01 11.38 -11.38
C LEU A 275 6.14 12.20 -12.66
N ARG A 276 7.13 13.09 -12.78
CA ARG A 276 7.34 13.86 -14.01
C ARG A 276 7.60 12.96 -15.22
N ILE A 277 8.40 11.90 -15.04
CA ILE A 277 8.67 10.89 -16.08
C ILE A 277 7.39 10.17 -16.47
N ILE A 278 6.63 9.70 -15.47
CA ILE A 278 5.42 8.91 -15.66
C ILE A 278 4.33 9.75 -16.32
N THR A 279 4.12 11.00 -15.87
CA THR A 279 3.12 11.91 -16.45
C THR A 279 3.45 12.24 -17.90
N ARG A 280 4.73 12.40 -18.26
CA ARG A 280 5.13 12.59 -19.67
C ARG A 280 4.76 11.37 -20.51
N TRP A 281 5.15 10.18 -20.05
CA TRP A 281 4.79 8.93 -20.72
C TRP A 281 3.26 8.77 -20.85
N TRP A 282 2.50 9.14 -19.83
CA TRP A 282 1.04 9.06 -19.86
C TRP A 282 0.41 10.05 -20.85
N LYS A 283 1.01 11.23 -21.02
CA LYS A 283 0.60 12.18 -22.07
C LYS A 283 0.83 11.65 -23.47
N ASP A 284 1.95 10.96 -23.70
CA ASP A 284 2.28 10.37 -25.00
C ASP A 284 1.29 9.26 -25.42
N ILE A 285 0.55 8.68 -24.45
CA ILE A 285 -0.54 7.74 -24.74
C ILE A 285 -1.78 8.45 -25.31
N GLU A 286 -1.93 9.75 -25.05
CA GLU A 286 -3.08 10.56 -25.49
C GLU A 286 -4.43 9.98 -25.05
N LEU A 287 -4.54 9.60 -23.77
CA LEU A 287 -5.69 8.89 -23.22
C LEU A 287 -7.04 9.55 -23.58
N GLN A 288 -7.16 10.86 -23.43
CA GLN A 288 -8.41 11.58 -23.66
C GLN A 288 -8.87 11.55 -25.13
N SER A 289 -7.96 11.52 -26.11
CA SER A 289 -8.33 11.48 -27.53
C SER A 289 -8.51 10.05 -28.04
N ARG A 290 -7.74 9.09 -27.51
CA ARG A 290 -7.71 7.70 -28.02
C ARG A 290 -8.56 6.73 -27.22
N LEU A 291 -8.76 7.00 -25.93
CA LEU A 291 -9.35 6.11 -24.93
C LEU A 291 -10.21 6.92 -23.94
N SER A 292 -11.09 7.79 -24.46
CA SER A 292 -11.90 8.72 -23.65
C SER A 292 -12.86 8.05 -22.66
N PHE A 293 -13.07 6.73 -22.79
CA PHE A 293 -13.86 5.93 -21.86
C PHE A 293 -13.08 5.50 -20.60
N ALA A 294 -11.75 5.60 -20.59
CA ALA A 294 -10.89 5.09 -19.53
C ALA A 294 -10.58 6.16 -18.47
N ARG A 295 -10.39 5.72 -17.22
CA ARG A 295 -10.04 6.58 -16.09
C ARG A 295 -8.65 7.19 -16.26
N ASP A 296 -8.59 8.52 -16.12
CA ASP A 296 -7.32 9.26 -16.08
C ASP A 296 -6.81 9.36 -14.63
N ARG A 297 -6.04 8.36 -14.20
CA ARG A 297 -5.64 8.18 -12.78
C ARG A 297 -4.17 7.83 -12.57
N ILE A 298 -3.28 8.35 -13.42
CA ILE A 298 -1.86 7.99 -13.38
C ILE A 298 -1.17 8.38 -12.06
N VAL A 299 -1.56 9.51 -11.46
CA VAL A 299 -1.00 9.99 -10.19
C VAL A 299 -1.47 9.11 -9.04
N GLU A 300 -2.74 8.69 -9.04
CA GLU A 300 -3.29 7.76 -8.06
C GLU A 300 -2.65 6.37 -8.17
N CYS A 301 -2.38 5.90 -9.40
CA CYS A 301 -1.61 4.67 -9.63
C CYS A 301 -0.21 4.78 -9.04
N TYR A 302 0.49 5.90 -9.25
CA TYR A 302 1.80 6.13 -8.66
C TYR A 302 1.74 6.20 -7.13
N PHE A 303 0.72 6.88 -6.58
CA PHE A 303 0.50 6.98 -5.14
C PHE A 303 0.35 5.60 -4.51
N TRP A 304 -0.42 4.69 -5.12
CA TRP A 304 -0.54 3.29 -4.69
C TRP A 304 0.82 2.58 -4.69
N VAL A 305 1.62 2.76 -5.75
CA VAL A 305 2.92 2.09 -5.89
C VAL A 305 3.95 2.58 -4.88
N VAL A 306 3.94 3.87 -4.52
CA VAL A 306 4.74 4.39 -3.41
C VAL A 306 4.39 3.69 -2.09
N GLY A 307 3.12 3.30 -1.91
CA GLY A 307 2.68 2.51 -0.76
C GLY A 307 3.22 1.08 -0.74
N VAL A 308 3.57 0.51 -1.91
CA VAL A 308 4.15 -0.84 -2.01
C VAL A 308 5.64 -0.82 -1.65
N TYR A 309 6.41 0.13 -2.19
CA TYR A 309 7.82 0.35 -1.84
C TYR A 309 8.20 1.82 -2.03
N TYR A 310 8.51 2.50 -0.94
CA TYR A 310 8.82 3.94 -0.92
C TYR A 310 10.31 4.23 -1.05
N GLU A 311 11.16 3.25 -0.82
CA GLU A 311 12.61 3.41 -0.66
C GLU A 311 13.27 3.88 -1.96
N PRO A 312 14.30 4.75 -1.90
CA PRO A 312 14.99 5.28 -3.07
C PRO A 312 15.47 4.20 -4.06
N SER A 313 15.95 3.06 -3.57
CA SER A 313 16.48 1.94 -4.38
C SER A 313 15.45 1.32 -5.33
N TYR A 314 14.15 1.52 -5.09
CA TYR A 314 13.08 0.96 -5.92
C TYR A 314 12.51 1.95 -6.94
N ALA A 315 13.19 3.07 -7.23
CA ALA A 315 12.75 4.09 -8.20
C ALA A 315 12.28 3.50 -9.53
N ARG A 316 13.13 2.65 -10.13
CA ARG A 316 12.83 2.01 -11.41
C ARG A 316 11.64 1.08 -11.30
N SER A 317 11.57 0.28 -10.24
CA SER A 317 10.43 -0.58 -9.98
C SER A 317 9.14 0.22 -9.87
N ARG A 318 9.17 1.39 -9.22
CA ARG A 318 7.96 2.22 -9.03
C ARG A 318 7.45 2.75 -10.36
N ILE A 319 8.35 3.26 -11.20
CA ILE A 319 8.01 3.73 -12.54
C ILE A 319 7.38 2.57 -13.35
N ILE A 320 8.03 1.41 -13.35
CA ILE A 320 7.56 0.24 -14.10
C ILE A 320 6.19 -0.22 -13.60
N LEU A 321 6.02 -0.43 -12.30
CA LEU A 321 4.77 -0.93 -11.73
C LEU A 321 3.64 0.08 -11.91
N THR A 322 3.93 1.37 -11.84
CA THR A 322 2.92 2.42 -12.13
C THR A 322 2.43 2.33 -13.57
N LYS A 323 3.34 2.19 -14.54
CA LYS A 323 2.95 2.00 -15.96
C LYS A 323 2.10 0.74 -16.14
N VAL A 324 2.48 -0.36 -15.48
CA VAL A 324 1.72 -1.63 -15.52
C VAL A 324 0.32 -1.44 -14.93
N LEU A 325 0.20 -0.84 -13.75
CA LEU A 325 -1.10 -0.58 -13.12
C LEU A 325 -1.99 0.33 -13.96
N ALA A 326 -1.41 1.36 -14.59
CA ALA A 326 -2.15 2.26 -15.46
C ALA A 326 -2.70 1.53 -16.71
N ILE A 327 -1.89 0.64 -17.32
CA ILE A 327 -2.36 -0.22 -18.42
C ILE A 327 -3.45 -1.18 -17.94
N VAL A 328 -3.27 -1.83 -16.78
CA VAL A 328 -4.29 -2.71 -16.20
C VAL A 328 -5.60 -1.96 -15.95
N SER A 329 -5.54 -0.70 -15.48
CA SER A 329 -6.73 0.15 -15.31
C SER A 329 -7.45 0.43 -16.64
N ILE A 330 -6.72 0.69 -17.72
CA ILE A 330 -7.32 0.86 -19.05
C ILE A 330 -8.00 -0.44 -19.50
N LEU A 331 -7.35 -1.59 -19.27
CA LEU A 331 -7.93 -2.88 -19.62
C LEU A 331 -9.21 -3.14 -18.81
N ASP A 332 -9.20 -2.88 -17.50
CA ASP A 332 -10.37 -2.97 -16.62
C ASP A 332 -11.53 -2.14 -17.18
N ASP A 333 -11.31 -0.87 -17.51
CA ASP A 333 -12.32 0.00 -18.11
C ASP A 333 -12.79 -0.48 -19.50
N THR A 334 -11.89 -1.13 -20.25
CA THR A 334 -12.25 -1.72 -21.54
C THR A 334 -13.26 -2.86 -21.36
N TYR A 335 -13.12 -3.70 -20.35
CA TYR A 335 -14.06 -4.80 -20.11
C TYR A 335 -15.34 -4.36 -19.40
N ASP A 336 -15.24 -3.38 -18.49
CA ASP A 336 -16.37 -3.00 -17.64
C ASP A 336 -17.27 -1.93 -18.27
N VAL A 337 -16.70 -1.03 -19.07
CA VAL A 337 -17.41 0.17 -19.56
C VAL A 337 -17.58 0.18 -21.07
N TYR A 338 -16.55 -0.23 -21.82
CA TYR A 338 -16.48 0.05 -23.25
C TYR A 338 -16.80 -1.14 -24.16
N GLY A 339 -16.14 -2.27 -23.94
CA GLY A 339 -16.15 -3.42 -24.84
C GLY A 339 -17.43 -4.24 -24.74
N THR A 340 -17.96 -4.64 -25.89
CA THR A 340 -19.03 -5.65 -25.92
C THR A 340 -18.49 -7.03 -25.50
N SER A 341 -19.37 -7.95 -25.11
CA SER A 341 -18.96 -9.31 -24.75
C SER A 341 -18.19 -10.01 -25.88
N GLN A 342 -18.54 -9.77 -27.14
CA GLN A 342 -17.87 -10.40 -28.28
C GLN A 342 -16.47 -9.79 -28.50
N GLU A 343 -16.33 -8.46 -28.43
CA GLU A 343 -15.04 -7.78 -28.53
C GLU A 343 -14.10 -8.18 -27.40
N CYS A 344 -14.62 -8.26 -26.16
CA CYS A 344 -13.86 -8.71 -25.00
C CYS A 344 -13.37 -10.15 -25.13
N GLU A 345 -14.21 -11.05 -25.67
CA GLU A 345 -13.81 -12.45 -25.93
C GLU A 345 -12.71 -12.53 -27.00
N LEU A 346 -12.84 -11.76 -28.08
CA LEU A 346 -11.82 -11.67 -29.13
C LEU A 346 -10.51 -11.09 -28.60
N PHE A 347 -10.58 -10.03 -27.80
CA PHE A 347 -9.42 -9.40 -27.17
C PHE A 347 -8.74 -10.37 -26.20
N THR A 348 -9.49 -11.10 -25.37
CA THR A 348 -8.96 -12.16 -24.49
C THR A 348 -8.18 -13.19 -25.29
N LYS A 349 -8.78 -13.75 -26.35
CA LYS A 349 -8.13 -14.73 -27.23
C LYS A 349 -6.86 -14.19 -27.88
N CYS A 350 -6.84 -12.90 -28.23
CA CYS A 350 -5.66 -12.23 -28.80
C CYS A 350 -4.51 -12.18 -27.79
N VAL A 351 -4.81 -11.77 -26.55
CA VAL A 351 -3.83 -11.72 -25.45
C VAL A 351 -3.28 -13.12 -25.17
N GLU A 352 -4.15 -14.13 -25.05
CA GLU A 352 -3.74 -15.52 -24.82
C GLU A 352 -2.80 -16.02 -25.93
N ARG A 353 -3.17 -15.82 -27.21
CA ARG A 353 -2.31 -16.23 -28.34
C ARG A 353 -0.97 -15.50 -28.37
N SER A 354 -0.93 -14.25 -27.94
CA SER A 354 0.30 -13.44 -27.90
C SER A 354 1.22 -13.85 -26.74
N VAL A 355 0.66 -14.43 -25.67
CA VAL A 355 1.42 -14.95 -24.52
C VAL A 355 2.04 -16.34 -24.82
N TYR A 356 1.44 -17.12 -25.72
CA TYR A 356 1.80 -18.53 -25.92
C TYR A 356 3.01 -18.83 -26.83
N PRO A 357 3.66 -17.87 -27.51
CA PRO A 357 5.07 -18.03 -27.87
C PRO A 357 5.89 -16.84 -27.40
N LEU A 358 5.93 -16.57 -26.10
CA LEU A 358 6.86 -15.61 -25.53
C LEU A 358 8.27 -16.19 -25.47
N THR A 359 8.99 -16.10 -26.59
CA THR A 359 10.43 -15.87 -26.49
C THR A 359 10.64 -14.53 -25.80
N THR A 360 11.65 -14.44 -24.95
CA THR A 360 12.07 -13.23 -24.20
C THR A 360 12.09 -11.96 -25.05
N LYS A 361 12.26 -12.09 -26.38
CA LYS A 361 12.31 -11.01 -27.37
C LYS A 361 11.00 -10.23 -27.54
N THR A 362 9.83 -10.86 -27.39
CA THR A 362 8.53 -10.19 -27.59
C THR A 362 8.11 -9.38 -26.38
N ILE A 363 8.29 -9.92 -25.15
CA ILE A 363 8.18 -9.10 -23.92
C ILE A 363 9.16 -7.94 -24.01
N TYR A 364 10.41 -8.19 -24.43
CA TYR A 364 11.43 -7.15 -24.55
C TYR A 364 11.04 -6.07 -25.58
N SER A 365 10.45 -6.44 -26.74
CA SER A 365 10.02 -5.46 -27.75
C SER A 365 8.76 -4.69 -27.33
N THR A 366 7.81 -5.33 -26.63
CA THR A 366 6.65 -4.63 -26.06
C THR A 366 7.08 -3.67 -24.96
N MET A 367 8.02 -4.06 -24.10
CA MET A 367 8.63 -3.16 -23.10
C MET A 367 9.43 -2.02 -23.76
N ASN A 368 10.11 -2.27 -24.88
CA ASN A 368 10.79 -1.25 -25.67
C ASN A 368 9.80 -0.26 -26.29
N ASN A 369 8.70 -0.75 -26.86
CA ASN A 369 7.68 0.07 -27.51
C ASN A 369 6.86 0.92 -26.51
N ILE A 370 6.82 0.52 -25.24
CA ILE A 370 6.21 1.30 -24.13
C ILE A 370 7.25 2.21 -23.44
N GLY A 371 8.48 2.31 -23.99
CA GLY A 371 9.53 3.21 -23.50
C GLY A 371 10.03 2.85 -22.11
N MET A 372 10.20 1.56 -21.80
CA MET A 372 10.66 1.11 -20.47
C MET A 372 12.19 1.12 -20.28
N TYR A 373 12.98 1.27 -21.35
CA TYR A 373 14.46 1.22 -21.28
C TYR A 373 15.18 2.54 -21.56
N ASP A 374 14.51 3.60 -22.02
CA ASP A 374 15.11 4.94 -22.16
C ASP A 374 15.23 5.71 -20.82
N LEU A 375 15.10 5.00 -19.70
CA LEU A 375 15.32 5.52 -18.37
C LEU A 375 16.80 5.37 -17.99
N LYS A 376 17.65 6.20 -18.61
CA LYS A 376 18.86 6.66 -17.93
C LYS A 376 18.41 7.63 -16.84
N ILE A 377 18.27 7.12 -15.62
CA ILE A 377 18.25 7.95 -14.41
C ILE A 377 19.70 8.14 -13.98
#